data_AF-A0A177R0L4-F1
#
_entry.id   AF-A0A177R0L4-F1
#
_cell.length_a   1.000
_cell.length_b   1.000
_cell.length_c   1.000
_cell.angle_alpha   90.00
_cell.angle_beta   90.00
_cell.angle_gamma   90.00
#
_symmetry.space_group_name_H-M   'P 1'
#
loop_
_entity.id
_entity.type
_entity.pdbx_description
1 polymer ?
#
loop_
_entity_poly.entity_id
_entity_poly.type
_entity_poly.pdbx_seq_one_letter_code
_entity_poly.pdbx_strand_id
1 'polypeptide(L)' 'MDEAIKGAILGGVIGAALVALEYMMLSKDAKERAVKLHRKPELDEVARLRIKTMTRFAFVLPLLFGAGFWLIWG' A
#
# COMPACT_ATOMS: atom_id res chain seq x y z
N MET A 1 14.16 14.78 18.74
CA MET A 1 13.00 14.15 18.07
C MET A 1 12.67 12.89 18.83
N ASP A 2 11.45 12.80 19.33
CA ASP A 2 10.90 11.62 20.00
C ASP A 2 11.02 10.36 19.12
N GLU A 3 11.37 9.21 19.71
CA GLU A 3 11.53 7.94 18.99
C GLU A 3 10.22 7.51 18.30
N ALA A 4 9.06 7.83 18.90
CA ALA A 4 7.76 7.55 18.31
C ALA A 4 7.56 8.34 17.00
N ILE A 5 7.98 9.61 16.95
CA ILE A 5 7.87 10.45 15.76
C ILE A 5 8.80 9.92 14.66
N LYS A 6 10.02 9.50 15.01
CA LYS A 6 10.94 8.87 14.05
C LYS A 6 10.34 7.58 13.49
N GLY A 7 9.78 6.72 14.33
CA GLY A 7 9.13 5.48 13.93
C GLY A 7 7.93 5.72 13.01
N ALA A 8 7.09 6.71 13.32
CA ALA A 8 5.94 7.07 12.49
C ALA A 8 6.35 7.57 11.10
N ILE A 9 7.39 8.41 11.02
CA ILE A 9 7.91 8.91 9.73
C ILE A 9 8.50 7.76 8.91
N LEU A 10 9.37 6.93 9.51
CA LEU A 10 9.99 5.80 8.83
C LEU A 10 8.94 4.80 8.33
N GLY A 11 7.97 4.45 9.19
CA GLY A 11 6.86 3.57 8.82
C GLY A 11 6.00 4.16 7.70
N GLY A 12 5.72 5.47 7.75
CA GLY A 12 4.99 6.17 6.70
C GLY A 12 5.72 6.15 5.34
N VAL A 13 7.03 6.41 5.34
CA VAL A 13 7.86 6.37 4.12
C VAL A 13 7.92 4.96 3.54
N ILE A 14 8.15 3.94 4.38
CA ILE A 14 8.19 2.54 3.93
C ILE A 14 6.83 2.11 3.38
N GLY A 15 5.73 2.44 4.08
CA GLY A 15 4.38 2.14 3.62
C GLY A 15 4.04 2.79 2.29
N ALA A 16 4.42 4.06 2.10
CA ALA A 16 4.23 4.77 0.84
C ALA A 16 5.02 4.14 -0.30
N ALA A 17 6.29 3.77 -0.04
CA ALA A 17 7.12 3.09 -1.02
C ALA A 17 6.53 1.74 -1.45
N LEU A 18 6.02 0.94 -0.52
CA LEU A 18 5.37 -0.34 -0.81
C LEU A 18 4.16 -0.17 -1.72
N VAL A 19 3.26 0.77 -1.40
CA VAL A 19 2.07 1.04 -2.22
C VAL A 19 2.45 1.55 -3.62
N ALA A 20 3.46 2.42 -3.71
CA ALA A 20 3.94 2.94 -4.98
C ALA A 20 4.57 1.83 -5.86
N LEU A 21 5.41 0.97 -5.28
CA LEU A 21 6.00 -0.16 -6.00
C LEU A 21 4.94 -1.15 -6.49
N GLU A 22 3.95 -1.47 -5.65
CA GLU A 22 2.81 -2.32 -6.00
C GLU A 22 2.02 -1.71 -7.18
N TYR A 23 1.73 -0.41 -7.14
CA TYR A 23 1.09 0.30 -8.24
C TYR A 23 1.90 0.23 -9.54
N MET A 24 3.21 0.42 -9.46
CA MET A 24 4.11 0.35 -10.61
C MET A 24 4.14 -1.05 -11.23
N MET A 25 4.20 -2.10 -10.41
CA MET A 25 4.18 -3.49 -10.88
C MET A 25 2.86 -3.81 -11.59
N LEU A 26 1.73 -3.48 -10.98
CA LEU A 26 0.41 -3.72 -11.57
C LEU A 26 0.20 -2.92 -12.86
N SER A 27 0.73 -1.70 -12.92
CA SER A 27 0.68 -0.87 -14.12
C SER A 27 1.56 -1.44 -15.24
N LYS A 28 2.71 -2.05 -14.93
CA LYS A 28 3.53 -2.76 -15.91
C LYS A 28 2.79 -3.97 -16.47
N ASP A 29 2.21 -4.80 -15.60
CA ASP A 29 1.44 -5.97 -16.01
C ASP A 29 0.23 -5.58 -16.88
N ALA A 30 -0.47 -4.51 -16.52
CA ALA A 30 -1.60 -4.00 -17.30
C ALA A 30 -1.15 -3.54 -18.70
N LYS A 31 0.02 -2.89 -18.81
CA LYS A 31 0.61 -2.51 -20.11
C LYS A 31 0.97 -3.73 -20.95
N GLU A 32 1.58 -4.75 -20.35
CA GLU A 32 1.93 -5.97 -21.09
C GLU A 32 0.68 -6.72 -21.60
N ARG A 33 -0.38 -6.81 -20.77
CA ARG A 33 -1.66 -7.38 -21.19
C ARG A 33 -2.30 -6.57 -22.32
N ALA A 34 -2.26 -5.24 -22.21
CA ALA A 34 -2.80 -4.32 -23.21
C ALA A 34 -2.09 -4.45 -24.57
N VAL A 35 -0.77 -4.59 -24.58
CA VAL A 35 0.01 -4.83 -25.80
C VAL A 35 -0.39 -6.18 -26.43
N LYS A 36 -0.48 -7.25 -25.63
CA LYS A 36 -0.87 -8.59 -26.13
C LYS A 36 -2.30 -8.64 -26.67
N LEU A 37 -3.23 -7.92 -26.03
CA LEU A 37 -4.66 -7.94 -26.37
C LEU A 37 -5.09 -6.79 -27.28
N HIS A 38 -4.18 -5.90 -27.67
CA HIS A 38 -4.44 -4.69 -28.46
C HIS A 38 -5.56 -3.83 -27.87
N ARG A 39 -5.59 -3.71 -26.54
CA ARG A 39 -6.57 -2.91 -25.77
C ARG A 39 -5.88 -1.77 -25.03
N LYS A 40 -6.66 -0.83 -24.48
CA LYS A 40 -6.11 0.23 -23.63
C LYS A 40 -5.53 -0.35 -22.33
N PRO A 41 -4.41 0.19 -21.84
CA PRO A 41 -3.82 -0.21 -20.56
C PRO A 41 -4.71 0.29 -19.41
N GLU A 42 -5.57 -0.59 -18.93
CA GLU A 42 -6.46 -0.32 -17.80
C GLU A 42 -6.14 -1.26 -16.64
N LEU A 43 -6.08 -0.70 -15.43
CA LEU A 43 -6.04 -1.50 -14.22
C LEU A 43 -7.39 -2.18 -14.05
N ASP A 44 -7.37 -3.51 -14.06
CA ASP A 44 -8.55 -4.32 -13.76
C ASP A 44 -9.03 -4.09 -12.32
N GLU A 45 -10.26 -4.50 -12.05
CA GLU A 45 -10.89 -4.32 -10.76
C GLU A 45 -10.12 -5.04 -9.64
N VAL A 46 -9.52 -6.19 -9.96
CA VAL A 46 -8.69 -6.97 -9.03
C VAL A 46 -7.42 -6.21 -8.64
N ALA A 47 -6.74 -5.57 -9.59
CA ALA A 47 -5.55 -4.76 -9.36
C ALA A 47 -5.88 -3.54 -8.50
N ARG A 48 -7.02 -2.88 -8.74
CA ARG A 48 -7.49 -1.77 -7.89
C ARG A 48 -7.80 -2.24 -6.47
N LEU A 49 -8.46 -3.38 -6.32
CA LEU A 49 -8.71 -4.00 -5.02
C LEU A 49 -7.41 -4.36 -4.31
N ARG A 50 -6.42 -4.89 -5.03
CA ARG A 50 -5.11 -5.24 -4.48
C ARG A 50 -4.38 -4.01 -3.95
N ILE A 51 -4.32 -2.92 -4.72
CA ILE A 51 -3.74 -1.65 -4.28
C ILE A 51 -4.46 -1.15 -3.03
N LYS A 52 -5.80 -1.14 -3.04
CA LYS A 52 -6.61 -0.69 -1.89
C LYS A 52 -6.33 -1.51 -0.63
N THR A 53 -6.21 -2.84 -0.77
CA THR A 53 -5.87 -3.74 0.33
C THR A 53 -4.45 -3.48 0.82
N MET A 54 -3.49 -3.28 -0.07
CA MET A 54 -2.10 -3.01 0.30
C MET A 54 -1.96 -1.67 1.03
N THR A 55 -2.67 -0.63 0.59
CA THR A 55 -2.72 0.66 1.29
C THR A 55 -3.32 0.52 2.69
N ARG A 56 -4.40 -0.25 2.84
CA ARG A 56 -4.99 -0.53 4.16
C ARG A 56 -4.02 -1.28 5.05
N PHE A 57 -3.32 -2.28 4.52
CA PHE A 57 -2.31 -3.03 5.27
C PHE A 57 -1.13 -2.15 5.69
N ALA A 58 -0.66 -1.26 4.81
CA ALA A 58 0.50 -0.42 5.07
C ALA A 58 0.23 0.72 6.06
N PHE A 59 -1.00 1.26 6.09
CA PHE A 59 -1.30 2.46 6.88
C PHE A 59 -2.38 2.27 7.93
N VAL A 60 -3.45 1.52 7.63
CA VAL A 60 -4.58 1.37 8.55
C VAL A 60 -4.26 0.32 9.61
N LEU A 61 -3.69 -0.82 9.21
CA LEU A 61 -3.39 -1.90 10.14
C LEU A 61 -2.39 -1.49 11.24
N PRO A 62 -1.26 -0.80 10.95
CA PRO A 62 -0.30 -0.40 11.99
C PRO A 62 -0.90 0.62 12.97
N LEU A 63 -1.74 1.53 12.49
CA LEU A 63 -2.45 2.49 13.35
C LEU A 63 -3.44 1.79 14.28
N LEU A 64 -4.25 0.88 13.74
CA LEU A 64 -5.20 0.09 14.54
C LEU A 64 -4.47 -0.81 15.54
N PHE A 65 -3.35 -1.42 15.16
CA PHE A 65 -2.52 -2.21 16.07
C PHE A 65 -1.94 -1.36 17.19
N GLY A 66 -1.41 -0.18 16.87
CA GLY A 66 -0.89 0.75 17.88
C GLY A 66 -1.97 1.19 18.87
N ALA A 67 -3.15 1.58 18.36
CA ALA A 67 -4.30 1.95 19.19
C ALA A 67 -4.81 0.78 20.03
N GLY A 68 -4.89 -0.42 19.45
CA GLY A 68 -5.30 -1.63 20.16
C GLY A 68 -4.31 -2.05 21.24
N PHE A 69 -3.00 -1.95 20.97
CA PHE A 69 -1.96 -2.21 21.96
C PHE A 69 -2.07 -1.25 23.15
N TRP A 70 -2.29 0.04 22.89
CA TRP A 70 -2.56 1.02 23.94
C TRP A 70 -3.79 0.67 24.77
N LEU A 71 -4.89 0.25 24.14
CA LEU A 71 -6.11 -0.10 24.88
C LEU A 71 -5.96 -1.34 25.79
N ILE A 72 -5.06 -2.27 25.44
CA ILE A 72 -4.83 -3.49 26.22
C ILE A 72 -3.79 -3.29 27.32
N TRP A 73 -2.74 -2.50 27.06
CA TRP A 73 -1.54 -2.39 27.90
C TRP A 73 -1.20 -0.98 28.38
N GLY A 74 -1.92 0.04 27.92
CA GLY A 74 -1.69 1.46 28.24
C GLY A 74 -2.58 1.99 29.34
#